data_AF-A0A3M1H980-F1
#
_entry.id   AF-A0A3M1H980-F1
#
_cell.length_a   1.000
_cell.length_b   1.000
_cell.length_c   1.000
_cell.angle_alpha   90.00
_cell.angle_beta   90.00
_cell.angle_gamma   90.00
#
_symmetry.space_group_name_H-M   'P 1'
#
loop_
_entity.id
_entity.type
_entity.pdbx_description
1 polymer ?
#
loop_
_entity_poly.entity_id
_entity_poly.type
_entity_poly.pdbx_seq_one_letter_code
_entity_poly.pdbx_strand_id
1 'polypeptide(L)'
;MKELFEALPQVPFDRAKRYNLLDTCYVWHMLEHPKERKRMKARGSLAITSFTAKELEYTKKKVKSSDKHALREFLKESGVVIISLPVEPGQVRKEKAFVASIEPELLQHIPDASDAVIAAVALATKSDLYTKDKHHLFTAELENFLNEHNVWVYH
;
A
#
# COMPACT_ATOMS: atom_id res chain seq x y z
N MET A 1 15.12 -9.39 3.67
CA MET A 1 14.01 -8.47 3.30
C MET A 1 13.31 -7.97 4.55
N LYS A 2 12.99 -8.82 5.53
CA LYS A 2 12.55 -8.37 6.86
C LYS A 2 13.36 -7.22 7.44
N GLU A 3 14.66 -7.44 7.60
CA GLU A 3 15.63 -6.42 8.08
C GLU A 3 15.65 -5.13 7.24
N LEU A 4 15.27 -5.21 5.95
CA LEU A 4 15.23 -4.04 5.07
C LEU A 4 14.03 -3.16 5.41
N PHE A 5 12.88 -3.75 5.71
CA PHE A 5 11.66 -3.04 6.11
C PHE A 5 11.75 -2.53 7.55
N GLU A 6 12.36 -3.31 8.45
CA GLU A 6 12.61 -2.90 9.84
C GLU A 6 13.52 -1.66 9.95
N ALA A 7 14.42 -1.46 8.98
CA ALA A 7 15.31 -0.30 8.93
C ALA A 7 14.65 0.99 8.40
N LEU A 8 13.45 0.91 7.82
CA LEU A 8 12.74 2.08 7.30
C LEU A 8 12.04 2.85 8.42
N PRO A 9 11.87 4.19 8.28
CA PRO A 9 11.12 4.97 9.24
C PRO A 9 9.70 4.43 9.42
N GLN A 10 9.31 4.20 10.67
CA GLN A 10 7.98 3.70 11.03
C GLN A 10 7.10 4.87 11.47
N VAL A 11 5.87 4.91 10.97
CA VAL A 11 4.84 5.88 11.35
C VAL A 11 3.66 5.10 11.94
N PRO A 12 3.29 5.36 13.21
CA PRO A 12 2.08 4.77 13.78
C PRO A 12 0.83 5.12 12.96
N PHE A 13 -0.08 4.15 12.79
CA PHE A 13 -1.28 4.32 11.97
C PHE A 13 -2.11 5.56 12.34
N ASP A 14 -2.29 5.81 13.64
CA ASP A 14 -3.03 6.96 14.19
C ASP A 14 -2.39 8.33 13.88
N ARG A 15 -1.11 8.33 13.52
CA ARG A 15 -0.34 9.54 13.17
C ARG A 15 -0.10 9.69 11.67
N ALA A 16 -0.41 8.66 10.88
CA ALA A 16 -0.20 8.70 9.44
C ALA A 16 -1.26 9.59 8.76
N LYS A 17 -0.82 10.58 7.96
CA LYS A 17 -1.72 11.48 7.24
C LYS A 17 -1.17 11.87 5.87
N ARG A 18 -2.00 11.81 4.84
CA ARG A 18 -1.78 12.38 3.49
C ARG A 18 -0.49 11.91 2.82
N TYR A 19 -0.25 10.61 2.83
CA TYR A 19 0.84 10.00 2.07
C TYR A 19 0.39 9.64 0.64
N ASN A 20 1.36 9.39 -0.23
CA ASN A 20 1.16 8.60 -1.44
C ASN A 20 1.38 7.14 -1.05
N LEU A 21 0.29 6.43 -0.78
CA LEU A 21 0.28 5.04 -0.35
C LEU A 21 0.51 4.12 -1.54
N LEU A 22 1.55 3.31 -1.48
CA LEU A 22 1.94 2.41 -2.55
C LEU A 22 1.45 0.99 -2.23
N ASP A 23 0.64 0.44 -3.13
CA ASP A 23 0.24 -0.96 -3.10
C ASP A 23 1.39 -1.87 -3.58
N THR A 24 1.35 -3.16 -3.22
CA THR A 24 2.35 -4.18 -3.55
C THR A 24 2.65 -4.22 -5.04
N CYS A 25 1.62 -4.22 -5.90
CA CYS A 25 1.80 -4.27 -7.35
C CYS A 25 2.45 -2.98 -7.91
N TYR A 26 2.16 -1.83 -7.33
CA TYR A 26 2.75 -0.55 -7.75
C TYR A 26 4.20 -0.41 -7.31
N VAL A 27 4.57 -0.97 -6.15
CA VAL A 27 5.98 -1.07 -5.74
C VAL A 27 6.78 -1.83 -6.80
N TRP A 28 6.30 -2.99 -7.25
CA TRP A 28 6.96 -3.76 -8.31
C TRP A 28 7.04 -2.97 -9.62
N HIS A 29 5.96 -2.30 -10.01
CA HIS A 29 5.93 -1.46 -11.20
C HIS A 29 7.01 -0.36 -11.17
N MET A 30 7.21 0.30 -10.03
CA MET A 30 8.26 1.31 -9.87
C MET A 30 9.68 0.75 -9.86
N LEU A 31 9.86 -0.56 -9.65
CA LEU A 31 11.15 -1.23 -9.87
C LEU A 31 11.48 -1.35 -11.35
N GLU A 32 10.47 -1.64 -12.16
CA GLU A 32 10.58 -1.79 -13.62
C GLU A 32 10.67 -0.43 -14.34
N HIS A 33 10.19 0.65 -13.71
CA HIS A 33 10.07 1.99 -14.33
C HIS A 33 10.83 3.09 -13.54
N PRO A 34 12.18 3.18 -13.62
CA PRO A 34 12.97 4.13 -12.83
C PRO A 34 12.65 5.61 -13.05
N LYS A 35 12.12 5.98 -14.22
CA LYS A 35 11.69 7.37 -14.52
C LYS A 35 10.47 7.77 -13.69
N GLU A 36 9.56 6.83 -13.43
CA GLU A 36 8.35 7.05 -12.65
C GLU A 36 8.67 7.27 -11.18
N ARG A 37 9.62 6.49 -10.65
CA ARG A 37 10.18 6.68 -9.30
C ARG A 37 10.63 8.12 -9.05
N LYS A 38 11.33 8.74 -10.00
CA LYS A 38 11.77 10.15 -9.87
C LYS A 38 10.59 11.13 -9.82
N ARG A 39 9.55 10.89 -10.62
CA ARG A 39 8.34 11.72 -10.64
C ARG A 39 7.55 11.59 -9.34
N MET A 40 7.45 10.38 -8.79
CA MET A 40 6.72 10.11 -7.55
C MET A 40 7.32 10.84 -6.35
N LYS A 41 8.65 10.93 -6.24
CA LYS A 41 9.29 11.73 -5.18
C LYS A 41 8.90 13.22 -5.21
N ALA A 42 8.58 13.76 -6.39
CA ALA A 42 8.14 15.14 -6.53
C ALA A 42 6.67 15.37 -6.16
N ARG A 43 5.88 14.30 -6.01
CA ARG A 43 4.43 14.36 -5.70
C ARG A 43 4.12 14.34 -4.20
N GLY A 44 5.12 14.11 -3.34
CA GLY A 44 4.96 14.11 -1.89
C GLY A 44 5.59 12.90 -1.22
N SER A 45 5.29 12.72 0.07
CA SER A 45 5.84 11.64 0.88
C SER A 45 5.25 10.29 0.48
N LEU A 46 6.13 9.31 0.23
CA LEU A 46 5.74 7.96 -0.13
C LEU A 46 5.61 7.09 1.12
N ALA A 47 4.59 6.23 1.14
CA ALA A 47 4.41 5.26 2.21
C ALA A 47 4.03 3.88 1.66
N ILE A 48 4.42 2.83 2.38
CA ILE A 48 3.81 1.51 2.30
C ILE A 48 3.24 1.16 3.67
N THR A 49 2.31 0.22 3.75
CA THR A 49 1.88 -0.30 5.05
C THR A 49 2.77 -1.44 5.52
N SER A 50 2.75 -1.75 6.82
CA SER A 50 3.37 -2.99 7.33
C SER A 50 2.72 -4.25 6.76
N PHE A 51 1.47 -4.15 6.32
CA PHE A 51 0.75 -5.21 5.63
C PHE A 51 1.36 -5.46 4.24
N THR A 52 1.47 -4.41 3.41
CA THR A 52 2.18 -4.41 2.11
C THR A 52 3.63 -4.91 2.24
N ALA A 53 4.35 -4.45 3.27
CA ALA A 53 5.72 -4.91 3.52
C ALA A 53 5.78 -6.43 3.74
N LYS A 54 4.83 -7.00 4.51
CA LYS A 54 4.73 -8.44 4.72
C LYS A 54 4.40 -9.19 3.42
N GLU A 55 3.49 -8.68 2.59
CA GLU A 55 3.20 -9.27 1.28
C GLU A 55 4.43 -9.32 0.36
N LEU A 56 5.20 -8.22 0.32
CA LEU A 56 6.48 -8.12 -0.38
C LEU A 56 7.50 -9.12 0.18
N GLU A 57 7.49 -9.38 1.48
CA GLU A 57 8.32 -10.42 2.08
C GLU A 57 7.89 -11.84 1.68
N TYR A 58 6.60 -12.13 1.59
CA TYR A 58 6.10 -13.46 1.24
C TYR A 58 6.27 -13.80 -0.24
N THR A 59 6.24 -12.80 -1.11
CA THR A 59 6.55 -12.96 -2.55
C THR A 59 8.00 -13.39 -2.82
N LYS A 60 8.88 -13.44 -1.80
CA LYS A 60 10.28 -13.95 -1.83
C LYS A 60 10.51 -15.23 -2.63
N LYS A 61 9.54 -16.15 -2.68
CA LYS A 61 9.70 -17.45 -3.36
C LYS A 61 9.64 -17.35 -4.90
N LYS A 62 9.11 -16.25 -5.45
CA LYS A 62 8.93 -16.05 -6.89
C LYS A 62 9.85 -14.97 -7.49
N VAL A 63 10.58 -14.25 -6.64
CA VAL A 63 11.30 -13.02 -7.00
C VAL A 63 12.80 -13.29 -7.15
N LYS A 64 13.40 -12.86 -8.28
CA LYS A 64 14.81 -13.08 -8.61
C LYS A 64 15.72 -12.26 -7.68
N SER A 65 16.99 -12.65 -7.58
CA SER A 65 17.99 -11.89 -6.79
C SER A 65 18.17 -10.44 -7.27
N SER A 66 18.04 -10.21 -8.59
CA SER A 66 18.05 -8.87 -9.20
C SER A 66 16.96 -7.96 -8.62
N ASP A 67 15.77 -8.50 -8.45
CA ASP A 67 14.59 -7.74 -8.06
C ASP A 67 14.67 -7.37 -6.57
N LYS A 68 15.27 -8.25 -5.75
CA LYS A 68 15.60 -7.96 -4.34
C LYS A 68 16.60 -6.82 -4.21
N HIS A 69 17.58 -6.75 -5.12
CA HIS A 69 18.52 -5.63 -5.16
C HIS A 69 17.82 -4.34 -5.59
N ALA A 70 17.00 -4.39 -6.64
CA ALA A 70 16.23 -3.24 -7.11
C ALA A 70 15.27 -2.69 -6.03
N LEU A 71 14.61 -3.58 -5.28
CA LEU A 71 13.74 -3.21 -4.17
C LEU A 71 14.53 -2.54 -3.04
N ARG A 72 15.71 -3.06 -2.70
CA ARG A 72 16.58 -2.45 -1.69
C ARG A 72 17.00 -1.04 -2.08
N GLU A 73 17.46 -0.85 -3.31
CA GLU A 73 17.85 0.47 -3.80
C GLU A 73 16.65 1.42 -3.88
N PHE A 74 15.49 0.91 -4.29
CA PHE A 74 14.24 1.68 -4.22
C PHE A 74 13.94 2.19 -2.82
N LEU A 75 13.91 1.31 -1.82
CA LEU A 75 13.53 1.69 -0.47
C LEU A 75 14.52 2.67 0.16
N LYS A 76 15.84 2.51 -0.13
CA LYS A 76 16.86 3.46 0.32
C LYS A 76 16.72 4.84 -0.30
N GLU A 77 16.50 4.90 -1.61
CA GLU A 77 16.49 6.17 -2.33
C GLU A 77 15.16 6.93 -2.19
N SER A 78 14.05 6.20 -2.04
CA SER A 78 12.69 6.77 -2.14
C SER A 78 12.25 7.57 -0.93
N GLY A 79 12.90 7.39 0.23
CA GLY A 79 12.42 7.98 1.49
C GLY A 79 11.05 7.43 1.90
N VAL A 80 10.70 6.22 1.45
CA VAL A 80 9.46 5.53 1.83
C VAL A 80 9.44 5.30 3.33
N VAL A 81 8.31 5.61 3.94
CA VAL A 81 8.00 5.26 5.34
C VAL A 81 7.08 4.05 5.40
N ILE A 82 7.10 3.33 6.52
CA ILE A 82 6.15 2.24 6.79
C ILE A 82 5.09 2.72 7.76
N ILE A 83 3.81 2.64 7.35
CA ILE A 83 2.67 2.84 8.23
C ILE A 83 2.40 1.53 8.98
N SER A 84 2.60 1.54 10.30
CA SER A 84 2.46 0.34 11.14
C SER A 84 0.99 0.06 11.43
N LEU A 85 0.47 -1.06 10.94
CA LEU A 85 -0.92 -1.49 11.12
C LEU A 85 -1.09 -2.54 12.22
N PRO A 86 -2.26 -2.59 12.88
CA PRO A 86 -2.58 -3.61 13.89
C PRO A 86 -3.07 -4.94 13.28
N VAL A 87 -2.88 -5.14 11.97
CA VAL A 87 -3.33 -6.32 11.23
C VAL A 87 -2.25 -6.83 10.29
N GLU A 88 -2.26 -8.13 10.00
CA GLU A 88 -1.28 -8.81 9.17
C GLU A 88 -1.96 -9.63 8.07
N PRO A 89 -1.31 -9.82 6.90
CA PRO A 89 -1.87 -10.62 5.81
C PRO A 89 -2.16 -12.06 6.21
N GLY A 90 -3.29 -12.58 5.71
CA GLY A 90 -3.77 -13.94 5.98
C GLY A 90 -4.60 -14.06 7.26
N GLN A 91 -4.89 -12.95 7.95
CA GLN A 91 -5.73 -12.92 9.15
C GLN A 91 -7.14 -12.45 8.81
N VAL A 92 -7.81 -13.12 7.86
CA VAL A 92 -9.10 -12.69 7.25
C VAL A 92 -10.13 -12.13 8.24
N ARG A 93 -10.34 -12.77 9.40
CA ARG A 93 -11.29 -12.27 10.41
C ARG A 93 -10.87 -10.92 11.00
N LYS A 94 -9.57 -10.74 11.27
CA LYS A 94 -9.02 -9.49 11.80
C LYS A 94 -8.92 -8.42 10.71
N GLU A 95 -8.63 -8.79 9.48
CA GLU A 95 -8.67 -7.89 8.31
C GLU A 95 -10.06 -7.31 8.13
N LYS A 96 -11.10 -8.16 8.07
CA LYS A 96 -12.49 -7.70 7.99
C LYS A 96 -12.88 -6.83 9.18
N ALA A 97 -12.49 -7.20 10.40
CA ALA A 97 -12.77 -6.41 11.60
C ALA A 97 -12.07 -5.04 11.56
N PHE A 98 -10.83 -4.98 11.09
CA PHE A 98 -10.08 -3.74 10.92
C PHE A 98 -10.75 -2.84 9.87
N VAL A 99 -11.07 -3.37 8.70
CA VAL A 99 -11.77 -2.63 7.65
C VAL A 99 -13.10 -2.10 8.16
N ALA A 100 -13.91 -2.95 8.79
CA ALA A 100 -15.22 -2.56 9.32
C ALA A 100 -15.14 -1.51 10.44
N SER A 101 -14.01 -1.44 11.17
CA SER A 101 -13.79 -0.40 12.18
C SER A 101 -13.48 0.98 11.59
N ILE A 102 -13.07 1.03 10.33
CA ILE A 102 -12.75 2.27 9.60
C ILE A 102 -13.91 2.67 8.70
N GLU A 103 -14.28 1.77 7.79
CA GLU A 103 -15.31 1.98 6.79
C GLU A 103 -15.99 0.63 6.46
N PRO A 104 -17.12 0.30 7.11
CA PRO A 104 -17.79 -0.99 6.91
C PRO A 104 -18.37 -1.14 5.50
N GLU A 105 -18.72 -0.05 4.81
CA GLU A 105 -19.24 -0.10 3.45
C GLU A 105 -18.20 -0.59 2.45
N LEU A 106 -16.90 -0.43 2.75
CA LEU A 106 -15.80 -0.86 1.90
C LEU A 106 -15.83 -2.36 1.58
N LEU A 107 -16.29 -3.19 2.51
CA LEU A 107 -16.41 -4.65 2.31
C LEU A 107 -17.55 -5.05 1.35
N GLN A 108 -18.44 -4.13 1.01
CA GLN A 108 -19.45 -4.34 -0.02
C GLN A 108 -18.86 -4.13 -1.42
N HIS A 109 -17.88 -3.22 -1.54
CA HIS A 109 -17.21 -2.91 -2.80
C HIS A 109 -15.96 -3.77 -3.05
N ILE A 110 -15.29 -4.22 -1.99
CA ILE A 110 -14.07 -5.05 -2.06
C ILE A 110 -14.30 -6.37 -1.30
N PRO A 111 -14.62 -7.46 -2.01
CA PRO A 111 -14.87 -8.75 -1.36
C PRO A 111 -13.63 -9.36 -0.68
N ASP A 112 -12.44 -9.08 -1.22
CA ASP A 112 -11.18 -9.54 -0.64
C ASP A 112 -10.77 -8.65 0.55
N ALA A 113 -10.50 -9.30 1.69
CA ALA A 113 -10.25 -8.58 2.94
C ALA A 113 -8.85 -7.94 2.98
N SER A 114 -7.86 -8.55 2.33
CA SER A 114 -6.48 -8.07 2.32
C SER A 114 -6.37 -6.81 1.46
N ASP A 115 -7.02 -6.84 0.32
CA ASP A 115 -7.22 -5.73 -0.61
C ASP A 115 -7.96 -4.55 0.06
N ALA A 116 -9.05 -4.87 0.79
CA ALA A 116 -9.83 -3.87 1.51
C ALA A 116 -9.04 -3.19 2.64
N VAL A 117 -8.04 -3.85 3.24
CA VAL A 117 -7.18 -3.24 4.27
C VAL A 117 -6.43 -2.03 3.71
N ILE A 118 -5.89 -2.11 2.49
CA ILE A 118 -5.12 -1.01 1.90
C ILE A 118 -6.01 0.20 1.62
N ALA A 119 -7.20 -0.03 1.05
CA ALA A 119 -8.18 1.03 0.82
C ALA A 119 -8.69 1.64 2.14
N ALA A 120 -8.91 0.83 3.18
CA ALA A 120 -9.29 1.34 4.50
C ALA A 120 -8.20 2.23 5.12
N VAL A 121 -6.92 1.86 4.96
CA VAL A 121 -5.80 2.70 5.41
C VAL A 121 -5.74 4.00 4.64
N ALA A 122 -5.95 3.98 3.32
CA ALA A 122 -6.00 5.18 2.49
C ALA A 122 -7.09 6.14 3.00
N LEU A 123 -8.30 5.63 3.27
CA LEU A 123 -9.43 6.39 3.83
C LEU A 123 -9.13 7.00 5.20
N ALA A 124 -8.64 6.19 6.15
CA ALA A 124 -8.37 6.62 7.51
C ALA A 124 -7.27 7.70 7.57
N THR A 125 -6.25 7.56 6.72
CA THR A 125 -5.10 8.47 6.69
C THR A 125 -5.26 9.62 5.69
N LYS A 126 -6.34 9.66 4.90
CA LYS A 126 -6.52 10.59 3.79
C LYS A 126 -5.33 10.57 2.83
N SER A 127 -4.83 9.38 2.55
CA SER A 127 -3.68 9.14 1.67
C SER A 127 -4.17 8.73 0.29
N ASP A 128 -3.53 9.24 -0.75
CA ASP A 128 -3.81 8.82 -2.12
C ASP A 128 -3.21 7.44 -2.38
N LEU A 129 -3.92 6.61 -3.13
CA LEU A 129 -3.54 5.22 -3.36
C LEU A 129 -2.98 5.03 -4.77
N TYR A 130 -1.82 4.39 -4.86
CA TYR A 130 -1.17 4.06 -6.11
C TYR A 130 -1.14 2.53 -6.28
N THR A 131 -1.80 2.04 -7.31
CA THR A 131 -1.98 0.61 -7.60
C THR A 131 -1.95 0.36 -9.11
N LYS A 132 -1.66 -0.87 -9.53
CA LYS A 132 -1.83 -1.34 -10.91
C LYS A 132 -2.98 -2.34 -11.03
N ASP A 133 -3.69 -2.63 -9.95
CA ASP A 133 -4.80 -3.56 -9.96
C ASP A 133 -6.10 -2.89 -10.44
N LYS A 134 -6.21 -2.78 -11.76
CA LYS A 134 -7.40 -2.25 -12.44
C LYS A 134 -8.57 -3.23 -12.53
N HIS A 135 -8.33 -4.53 -12.33
CA HIS A 135 -9.27 -5.57 -12.79
C HIS A 135 -9.97 -6.29 -11.64
N HIS A 136 -9.38 -6.30 -10.43
CA HIS A 136 -9.93 -7.05 -9.31
C HIS A 136 -10.32 -6.20 -8.11
N LEU A 137 -9.81 -4.97 -8.06
CA LEU A 137 -9.70 -4.23 -6.81
C LEU A 137 -10.24 -2.79 -6.94
N PHE A 138 -9.89 -2.07 -8.02
CA PHE A 138 -10.31 -0.68 -8.23
C PHE A 138 -11.20 -0.52 -9.45
N THR A 139 -12.49 -0.85 -9.27
CA THR A 139 -13.55 -0.53 -10.24
C THR A 139 -13.86 0.97 -10.22
N ALA A 140 -14.52 1.48 -11.27
CA ALA A 140 -15.00 2.87 -11.29
C ALA A 140 -15.91 3.19 -10.08
N GLU A 141 -16.66 2.20 -9.59
CA GLU A 141 -17.49 2.33 -8.40
C GLU A 141 -16.65 2.57 -7.13
N LEU A 142 -15.61 1.77 -6.91
CA LEU A 142 -14.71 1.97 -5.78
C LEU A 142 -13.93 3.28 -5.89
N GLU A 143 -13.47 3.65 -7.08
CA GLU A 143 -12.80 4.94 -7.29
C GLU A 143 -13.71 6.11 -6.92
N ASN A 144 -14.98 6.07 -7.35
CA ASN A 144 -15.95 7.10 -7.00
C ASN A 144 -16.18 7.14 -5.48
N PHE A 145 -16.35 5.99 -4.84
CA PHE A 145 -16.48 5.87 -3.39
C PHE A 145 -15.27 6.51 -2.66
N LEU A 146 -14.04 6.18 -3.07
CA LEU A 146 -12.83 6.74 -2.46
C LEU A 146 -12.72 8.26 -2.71
N ASN A 147 -13.09 8.72 -3.91
CA ASN A 147 -13.06 10.14 -4.28
C ASN A 147 -14.05 10.97 -3.44
N GLU A 148 -15.23 10.45 -3.14
CA GLU A 148 -16.20 11.08 -2.21
C GLU A 148 -15.59 11.31 -0.82
N HIS A 149 -14.65 10.45 -0.42
CA HIS A 149 -13.90 10.56 0.83
C HIS A 149 -12.59 11.36 0.70
N ASN A 150 -12.36 12.02 -0.44
CA ASN A 150 -11.15 12.77 -0.81
C ASN A 150 -9.88 11.92 -0.83
N VAL A 151 -9.98 10.70 -1.34
CA VAL A 151 -8.86 9.79 -1.59
C VAL A 151 -8.81 9.48 -3.07
N TRP A 152 -7.70 9.82 -3.73
CA TRP A 152 -7.54 9.59 -5.16
C TRP A 152 -6.83 8.26 -5.42
N VAL A 153 -7.29 7.53 -6.43
CA VAL A 153 -6.63 6.31 -6.91
C VAL A 153 -5.86 6.63 -8.19
N TYR A 154 -4.59 6.26 -8.21
CA TYR A 154 -3.70 6.44 -9.35
C TYR A 154 -3.23 5.10 -9.89
N HIS A 155 -3.32 4.99 -11.22
CA HIS A 155 -2.92 3.81 -11.96
C HIS A 155 -1.62 3.97 -12.70
#